data_AF-A0A662GTF5-F1
#
_entry.id   AF-A0A662GTF5-F1
#
_cell.length_a   1.000
_cell.length_b   1.000
_cell.length_c   1.000
_cell.angle_alpha   90.00
_cell.angle_beta   90.00
_cell.angle_gamma   90.00
#
_symmetry.space_group_name_H-M   'P 1'
#
loop_
_entity.id
_entity.type
_entity.pdbx_description
1 polymer ?
#
loop_
_entity_poly.entity_id
_entity_poly.type
_entity_poly.pdbx_seq_one_letter_code
_entity_poly.pdbx_strand_id
1 'polypeptide(L)'
;MVDLRGADLASDRRHLALLTLQGLASREEPRLYVVLSDLDAEWLEVVRGVGVELRPASLDEAARELADCADGCVVYDPEVPDTVNVATTMAGLYRLAVVHPSDVEWARGLGLEVVEDLRGRFQGKLEAYEWAYEELWPECERRLLAPMRPEGYPRLMQVAVRDYVAALGLFAHYLNPTDPREGELFCRLLDDMPSSSALLGWHEGTEHITVRLASERCKFVVVTTGNPLMVANLTTWSGLRAEARFGLPPVDFSRLRPNKVYVTFYFNDGDNIQWDFMMKRFWEDPERGRVPVAWTISPFLADLAPLV
;
A
#
# COMPACT_ATOMS: atom_id res chain seq x y z
N MET A 1 17.13 -3.20 7.37
CA MET A 1 15.90 -3.99 7.59
C MET A 1 15.49 -3.90 9.05
N VAL A 2 14.20 -3.84 9.33
CA VAL A 2 13.63 -3.88 10.69
C VAL A 2 12.61 -5.02 10.73
N ASP A 3 12.73 -5.92 11.71
CA ASP A 3 11.78 -7.04 11.89
C ASP A 3 10.78 -6.71 13.00
N LEU A 4 9.50 -6.60 12.64
CA LEU A 4 8.40 -6.26 13.53
C LEU A 4 7.41 -7.41 13.73
N ARG A 5 7.69 -8.62 13.24
CA ARG A 5 6.78 -9.78 13.42
C ARG A 5 6.50 -10.13 14.88
N GLY A 6 7.47 -9.86 15.76
CA GLY A 6 7.34 -10.06 17.21
C GLY A 6 6.86 -8.84 17.99
N ALA A 7 6.61 -7.71 17.32
CA ALA A 7 6.18 -6.48 18.00
C ALA A 7 4.66 -6.51 18.27
N ASP A 8 4.24 -5.97 19.42
CA ASP A 8 2.82 -5.73 19.69
C ASP A 8 2.38 -4.42 19.02
N LEU A 9 2.01 -4.53 17.76
CA LEU A 9 1.61 -3.38 16.93
C LEU A 9 0.24 -2.81 17.31
N ALA A 10 -0.47 -3.43 18.27
CA ALA A 10 -1.67 -2.87 18.86
C ALA A 10 -1.34 -1.85 19.97
N SER A 11 -0.30 -2.09 20.76
CA SER A 11 0.12 -1.20 21.85
C SER A 11 1.26 -0.25 21.44
N ASP A 12 2.16 -0.68 20.56
CA ASP A 12 3.27 0.12 20.04
C ASP A 12 2.91 0.72 18.68
N ARG A 13 2.65 2.04 18.65
CA ARG A 13 2.24 2.77 17.44
C ARG A 13 3.39 3.44 16.70
N ARG A 14 4.63 3.27 17.16
CA ARG A 14 5.85 3.84 16.53
C ARG A 14 6.08 3.30 15.12
N HIS A 15 5.49 2.16 14.77
CA HIS A 15 5.52 1.62 13.42
C HIS A 15 4.88 2.56 12.38
N LEU A 16 3.90 3.41 12.75
CA LEU A 16 3.34 4.42 11.85
C LEU A 16 4.38 5.46 11.43
N ALA A 17 5.17 5.92 12.40
CA ALA A 17 6.27 6.84 12.15
C ALA A 17 7.34 6.16 11.30
N LEU A 18 7.72 4.92 11.62
CA LEU A 18 8.70 4.17 10.85
C LEU A 18 8.29 3.98 9.37
N LEU A 19 7.03 3.61 9.10
CA LEU A 19 6.55 3.37 7.74
C LEU A 19 6.39 4.66 6.93
N THR A 20 6.02 5.77 7.58
CA THR A 20 6.01 7.07 6.88
C THR A 20 7.43 7.57 6.62
N LEU A 21 8.36 7.39 7.56
CA LEU A 21 9.79 7.64 7.34
C LEU A 21 10.39 6.74 6.24
N GLN A 22 9.97 5.47 6.15
CA GLN A 22 10.34 4.57 5.04
C GLN A 22 9.97 5.20 3.71
N GLY A 23 8.73 5.70 3.59
CA GLY A 23 8.24 6.37 2.40
C GLY A 23 9.04 7.60 2.02
N LEU A 24 9.28 8.49 2.98
CA LEU A 24 10.06 9.71 2.76
C LEU A 24 11.52 9.42 2.38
N ALA A 25 12.13 8.43 3.03
CA ALA A 25 13.51 8.04 2.77
C ALA A 25 13.69 7.30 1.44
N SER A 26 12.64 6.66 0.91
CA SER A 26 12.71 5.78 -0.25
C SER A 26 12.20 6.42 -1.55
N ARG A 27 12.12 7.77 -1.62
CA ARG A 27 11.69 8.50 -2.82
C ARG A 27 12.67 8.42 -3.99
N GLU A 28 13.97 8.29 -3.70
CA GLU A 28 15.03 8.20 -4.71
C GLU A 28 15.58 6.78 -4.84
N GLU A 29 15.84 6.12 -3.72
CA GLU A 29 16.35 4.75 -3.65
C GLU A 29 15.81 4.02 -2.42
N PRO A 30 15.62 2.68 -2.46
CA PRO A 30 15.19 1.92 -1.29
C PRO A 30 16.13 2.07 -0.10
N ARG A 31 15.62 2.54 1.05
CA ARG A 31 16.44 2.73 2.28
C ARG A 31 16.04 1.86 3.46
N LEU A 32 14.81 1.37 3.50
CA LEU A 32 14.32 0.55 4.60
C LEU A 32 13.37 -0.54 4.10
N TYR A 33 13.61 -1.76 4.56
CA TYR A 33 12.70 -2.90 4.43
C TYR A 33 12.19 -3.30 5.81
N VAL A 34 10.88 -3.36 5.99
CA VAL A 34 10.18 -3.71 7.23
C VAL A 34 9.53 -5.09 7.07
N VAL A 35 9.91 -6.03 7.94
CA VAL A 35 9.33 -7.38 7.97
C VAL A 35 8.13 -7.35 8.91
N LEU A 36 6.92 -7.43 8.37
CA LEU A 36 5.66 -7.42 9.12
C LEU A 36 5.04 -8.82 9.23
N SER A 37 5.42 -9.74 8.35
CA SER A 37 4.94 -11.11 8.26
C SER A 37 6.04 -12.07 7.82
N ASP A 38 5.80 -13.38 8.00
CA ASP A 38 6.72 -14.42 7.50
C ASP A 38 6.86 -14.39 5.98
N LEU A 39 5.82 -13.94 5.26
CA LEU A 39 5.88 -13.77 3.82
C LEU A 39 6.89 -12.69 3.42
N ASP A 40 6.95 -11.58 4.17
CA ASP A 40 7.95 -10.53 3.94
C ASP A 40 9.37 -11.07 4.19
N ALA A 41 9.56 -11.90 5.22
CA ALA A 41 10.86 -12.49 5.53
C ALA A 41 11.34 -13.43 4.41
N GLU A 42 10.44 -14.16 3.77
CA GLU A 42 10.77 -15.03 2.65
C GLU A 42 11.10 -14.24 1.38
N TRP A 43 10.32 -13.20 1.08
CA TRP A 43 10.61 -12.34 -0.07
C TRP A 43 11.90 -11.53 0.11
N LEU A 44 12.29 -11.21 1.35
CA LEU A 44 13.56 -10.58 1.66
C LEU A 44 14.76 -11.39 1.15
N GLU A 45 14.66 -12.72 1.07
CA GLU A 45 15.73 -13.55 0.51
C GLU A 45 15.88 -13.37 -1.01
N VAL A 46 14.81 -13.02 -1.73
CA VAL A 46 14.88 -12.61 -3.15
C VAL A 46 15.63 -11.29 -3.28
N VAL A 47 15.34 -10.32 -2.39
CA VAL A 47 16.06 -9.03 -2.33
C VAL A 47 17.54 -9.25 -2.02
N ARG A 48 17.88 -10.16 -1.10
CA ARG A 48 19.27 -10.54 -0.82
C ARG A 48 19.94 -11.17 -2.04
N GLY A 49 19.21 -12.00 -2.79
CA GLY A 49 19.70 -12.70 -3.98
C GLY A 49 20.13 -11.78 -5.13
N VAL A 50 19.58 -10.57 -5.22
CA VAL A 50 19.99 -9.56 -6.22
C VAL A 50 21.16 -8.68 -5.78
N GLY A 51 21.80 -9.01 -4.66
CA GLY A 51 23.03 -8.36 -4.19
C GLY A 51 22.83 -7.12 -3.33
N VAL A 52 21.61 -6.88 -2.83
CA VAL A 52 21.35 -5.80 -1.87
C VAL A 52 21.91 -6.18 -0.50
N GLU A 53 22.76 -5.32 0.06
CA GLU A 53 23.32 -5.52 1.39
C GLU A 53 22.31 -5.14 2.47
N LEU A 54 22.00 -6.08 3.37
CA LEU A 54 20.98 -5.91 4.41
C LEU A 54 21.64 -5.74 5.78
N ARG A 55 21.46 -4.57 6.38
CA ARG A 55 21.81 -4.31 7.79
C ARG A 55 20.58 -4.46 8.69
N PRO A 56 20.57 -5.35 9.68
CA PRO A 56 19.50 -5.39 10.68
C PRO A 56 19.58 -4.17 11.59
N ALA A 57 18.42 -3.64 11.96
CA ALA A 57 18.26 -2.54 12.90
C ALA A 57 16.99 -2.74 13.73
N SER A 58 16.99 -2.20 14.94
CA SER A 58 15.76 -1.99 15.72
C SER A 58 14.92 -0.85 15.12
N LEU A 59 13.65 -0.77 15.51
CA LEU A 59 12.78 0.34 15.14
C LEU A 59 13.40 1.69 15.53
N ASP A 60 13.95 1.79 16.74
CA ASP A 60 14.51 3.05 17.26
C ASP A 60 15.80 3.46 16.55
N GLU A 61 16.65 2.51 16.14
CA GLU A 61 17.84 2.79 15.32
C GLU A 61 17.45 3.28 13.93
N ALA A 62 16.52 2.58 13.27
CA ALA A 62 16.06 2.95 11.94
C ALA A 62 15.32 4.30 11.94
N ALA A 63 14.44 4.54 12.90
CA ALA A 63 13.74 5.82 13.02
C ALA A 63 14.70 6.98 13.25
N ARG A 64 15.74 6.80 14.09
CA ARG A 64 16.77 7.82 14.30
C ARG A 64 17.60 8.09 13.05
N GLU A 65 17.93 7.07 12.29
CA GLU A 65 18.70 7.22 11.04
C GLU A 65 17.90 7.90 9.93
N LEU A 66 16.59 7.71 9.92
CA LEU A 66 15.69 8.27 8.91
C LEU A 66 15.02 9.58 9.35
N ALA A 67 15.21 10.03 10.59
CA ALA A 67 14.54 11.21 11.14
C ALA A 67 14.75 12.46 10.28
N ASP A 68 15.97 12.68 9.76
CA ASP A 68 16.31 13.81 8.88
C ASP A 68 15.59 13.78 7.52
N CYS A 69 14.93 12.67 7.16
CA CYS A 69 14.07 12.62 5.98
C CYS A 69 12.71 13.30 6.20
N ALA A 70 12.36 13.63 7.44
CA ALA A 70 11.16 14.38 7.79
C ALA A 70 11.51 15.76 8.39
N ASP A 71 10.66 16.74 8.11
CA ASP A 71 10.80 18.13 8.57
C ASP A 71 10.03 18.36 9.90
N GLY A 72 9.50 17.27 10.49
CA GLY A 72 8.76 17.25 11.75
C GLY A 72 7.78 16.07 11.81
N CYS A 73 6.77 16.16 12.68
CA CYS A 73 5.71 15.16 12.76
C CYS A 73 4.30 15.77 12.76
N VAL A 74 3.33 14.95 12.34
CA VAL A 74 1.90 15.21 12.44
C VAL A 74 1.28 14.21 13.40
N VAL A 75 0.52 14.70 14.38
CA VAL A 75 -0.20 13.89 15.36
C VAL A 75 -1.63 13.70 14.86
N TYR A 76 -2.06 12.45 14.68
CA TYR A 76 -3.44 12.15 14.30
C TYR A 76 -4.36 12.04 15.53
N ASP A 77 -5.67 12.04 15.32
CA ASP A 77 -6.68 11.87 16.36
C ASP A 77 -7.22 10.43 16.41
N PRO A 78 -6.91 9.64 17.46
CA PRO A 78 -7.48 8.30 17.62
C PRO A 78 -9.01 8.30 17.84
N GLU A 79 -9.61 9.40 18.30
CA GLU A 79 -11.07 9.48 18.46
C GLU A 79 -11.79 9.71 17.12
N VAL A 80 -11.05 10.15 16.08
CA VAL A 80 -11.49 10.19 14.68
C VAL A 80 -10.46 9.44 13.83
N PRO A 81 -10.50 8.09 13.81
CA PRO A 81 -9.43 7.27 13.25
C PRO A 81 -9.02 7.64 11.82
N ASP A 82 -9.97 8.05 10.98
CA ASP A 82 -9.74 8.49 9.60
C ASP A 82 -8.71 9.63 9.47
N THR A 83 -8.46 10.39 10.54
CA THR A 83 -7.39 11.41 10.58
C THR A 83 -5.99 10.82 10.42
N VAL A 84 -5.77 9.53 10.66
CA VAL A 84 -4.48 8.89 10.34
C VAL A 84 -4.19 8.90 8.83
N ASN A 85 -5.22 8.83 7.99
CA ASN A 85 -5.09 8.92 6.54
C ASN A 85 -4.85 10.37 6.09
N VAL A 86 -5.53 11.33 6.73
CA VAL A 86 -5.26 12.76 6.54
C VAL A 86 -3.82 13.07 6.92
N ALA A 87 -3.36 12.62 8.08
CA ALA A 87 -1.98 12.74 8.54
C ALA A 87 -0.98 12.06 7.59
N THR A 88 -1.31 10.91 7.00
CA THR A 88 -0.44 10.23 6.02
C THR A 88 -0.37 10.99 4.69
N THR A 89 -1.46 11.63 4.27
CA THR A 89 -1.47 12.54 3.12
C THR A 89 -0.56 13.74 3.39
N MET A 90 -0.72 14.38 4.56
CA MET A 90 0.15 15.48 5.01
C MET A 90 1.62 15.07 5.13
N ALA A 91 1.89 13.85 5.60
CA ALA A 91 3.24 13.28 5.67
C ALA A 91 3.92 13.30 4.31
N GLY A 92 3.22 12.90 3.26
CA GLY A 92 3.76 12.97 1.90
C GLY A 92 3.96 14.39 1.39
N LEU A 93 2.98 15.27 1.57
CA LEU A 93 3.05 16.64 1.06
C LEU A 93 4.10 17.49 1.78
N TYR A 94 4.14 17.40 3.11
CA TYR A 94 4.91 18.29 3.98
C TYR A 94 6.11 17.61 4.64
N ARG A 95 6.45 16.39 4.18
CA ARG A 95 7.57 15.59 4.69
C ARG A 95 7.50 15.40 6.20
N LEU A 96 6.35 14.94 6.72
CA LEU A 96 6.14 14.74 8.16
C LEU A 96 6.12 13.25 8.51
N ALA A 97 6.56 12.88 9.70
CA ALA A 97 6.29 11.55 10.26
C ALA A 97 4.89 11.51 10.89
N VAL A 98 4.13 10.43 10.69
CA VAL A 98 2.83 10.24 11.36
C VAL A 98 3.03 9.62 12.72
N VAL A 99 2.54 10.28 13.77
CA VAL A 99 2.80 9.91 15.17
C VAL A 99 1.48 9.73 15.92
N HIS A 100 1.37 8.66 16.71
CA HIS A 100 0.28 8.48 17.65
C HIS A 100 0.48 9.39 18.87
N PRO A 101 -0.59 9.92 19.52
CA PRO A 101 -0.44 10.85 20.64
C PRO A 101 0.43 10.35 21.81
N SER A 102 0.53 9.03 22.03
CA SER A 102 1.42 8.46 23.07
C SER A 102 2.91 8.55 22.75
N ASP A 103 3.26 8.72 21.48
CA ASP A 103 4.63 8.58 20.98
C ASP A 103 5.27 9.95 20.67
N VAL A 104 4.61 11.05 21.05
CA VAL A 104 5.08 12.43 20.81
C VAL A 104 6.44 12.69 21.48
N GLU A 105 6.61 12.28 22.73
CA GLU A 105 7.91 12.46 23.42
C GLU A 105 9.02 11.61 22.80
N TRP A 106 8.68 10.42 22.29
CA TRP A 106 9.61 9.59 21.54
C TRP A 106 10.02 10.27 20.23
N ALA A 107 9.06 10.84 19.48
CA ALA A 107 9.32 11.57 18.25
C ALA A 107 10.19 12.82 18.49
N ARG A 108 9.92 13.59 19.54
CA ARG A 108 10.78 14.72 19.97
C ARG A 108 12.20 14.26 20.29
N GLY A 109 12.36 13.09 20.92
CA GLY A 109 13.67 12.47 21.15
C GLY A 109 14.46 12.14 19.88
N LEU A 110 13.79 12.08 18.72
CA LEU A 110 14.39 11.94 17.39
C LEU A 110 14.60 13.30 16.68
N GLY A 111 14.24 14.42 17.30
CA GLY A 111 14.26 15.76 16.69
C GLY A 111 13.02 16.10 15.86
N LEU A 112 11.97 15.28 15.91
CA LEU A 112 10.73 15.49 15.15
C LEU A 112 9.72 16.28 16.00
N GLU A 113 9.76 17.61 15.88
CA GLU A 113 8.78 18.47 16.55
C GLU A 113 7.38 18.35 15.91
N VAL A 114 6.34 18.59 16.71
CA VAL A 114 4.95 18.57 16.23
C VAL A 114 4.71 19.81 15.37
N VAL A 115 4.53 19.59 14.07
CA VAL A 115 4.19 20.63 13.09
C VAL A 115 2.68 20.80 13.02
N GLU A 116 1.94 19.68 13.03
CA GLU A 116 0.48 19.66 12.93
C GLU A 116 -0.11 18.68 13.96
N ASP A 117 -1.22 19.07 14.57
CA ASP A 117 -1.94 18.25 15.56
C ASP A 117 -3.42 18.19 15.17
N LEU A 118 -3.89 17.02 14.73
CA LEU A 118 -5.25 16.83 14.24
C LEU A 118 -6.26 16.54 15.36
N ARG A 119 -5.82 16.39 16.62
CA ARG A 119 -6.70 16.07 17.74
C ARG A 119 -7.76 17.14 17.97
N GLY A 120 -9.02 16.71 18.04
CA GLY A 120 -10.17 17.59 18.25
C GLY A 120 -10.47 18.55 17.10
N ARG A 121 -9.82 18.42 15.94
CA ARG A 121 -10.08 19.29 14.77
C ARG A 121 -11.37 18.95 14.04
N PHE A 122 -11.81 17.69 14.10
CA PHE A 122 -12.96 17.19 13.33
C PHE A 122 -13.95 16.46 14.24
N GLN A 123 -15.23 16.58 13.94
CA GLN A 123 -16.31 15.85 14.62
C GLN A 123 -16.47 14.43 14.09
N GLY A 124 -15.92 14.13 12.92
CA GLY A 124 -15.97 12.79 12.35
C GLY A 124 -15.28 12.66 11.01
N LYS A 125 -15.29 11.42 10.51
CA LYS A 125 -14.67 10.99 9.26
C LYS A 125 -14.94 11.88 8.06
N LEU A 126 -16.23 12.16 7.79
CA LEU A 126 -16.62 12.89 6.59
C LEU A 126 -16.08 14.33 6.61
N GLU A 127 -16.17 15.01 7.76
CA GLU A 127 -15.62 16.36 7.91
C GLU A 127 -14.09 16.38 7.72
N ALA A 128 -13.38 15.38 8.25
CA ALA A 128 -11.94 15.25 8.06
C ALA A 128 -11.56 15.07 6.59
N TYR A 129 -12.32 14.28 5.82
CA TYR A 129 -12.06 14.09 4.39
C TYR A 129 -12.56 15.23 3.50
N GLU A 130 -13.65 15.91 3.85
CA GLU A 130 -14.09 17.14 3.18
C GLU A 130 -13.00 18.22 3.31
N TRP A 131 -12.49 18.44 4.53
CA TRP A 131 -11.37 19.35 4.77
C TRP A 131 -10.11 18.94 4.01
N ALA A 132 -9.72 17.66 4.06
CA ALA A 132 -8.55 17.19 3.34
C ALA A 132 -8.69 17.35 1.82
N TYR A 133 -9.89 17.13 1.27
CA TYR A 133 -10.16 17.35 -0.14
C TYR A 133 -10.03 18.82 -0.53
N GLU A 134 -10.41 19.76 0.33
CA GLU A 134 -10.28 21.20 0.05
C GLU A 134 -8.83 21.68 0.19
N GLU A 135 -8.14 21.27 1.24
CA GLU A 135 -6.82 21.83 1.60
C GLU A 135 -5.64 21.03 1.04
N LEU A 136 -5.73 19.69 0.95
CA LEU A 136 -4.60 18.81 0.62
C LEU A 136 -4.66 18.26 -0.81
N TRP A 137 -5.84 17.88 -1.30
CA TRP A 137 -6.00 17.28 -2.64
C TRP A 137 -5.42 18.11 -3.78
N PRO A 138 -5.48 19.47 -3.79
CA PRO A 138 -4.88 20.27 -4.84
C PRO A 138 -3.36 20.07 -5.01
N GLU A 139 -2.66 19.69 -3.94
CA GLU A 139 -1.20 19.45 -3.93
C GLU A 139 -0.83 17.97 -4.13
N CYS A 140 -1.80 17.05 -4.05
CA CYS A 140 -1.57 15.62 -4.16
C CYS A 140 -1.22 15.17 -5.60
N GLU A 141 -0.49 14.06 -5.71
CA GLU A 141 -0.44 13.31 -6.96
C GLU A 141 -1.84 12.73 -7.26
N ARG A 142 -2.41 13.12 -8.40
CA ARG A 142 -3.80 12.79 -8.77
C ARG A 142 -3.93 11.55 -9.66
N ARG A 143 -2.83 10.93 -10.06
CA ARG A 143 -2.83 9.68 -10.86
C ARG A 143 -3.09 8.43 -10.04
N LEU A 144 -2.97 8.50 -8.71
CA LEU A 144 -3.25 7.40 -7.79
C LEU A 144 -4.14 7.88 -6.64
N LEU A 145 -5.12 7.08 -6.25
CA LEU A 145 -5.97 7.34 -5.09
C LEU A 145 -5.92 6.14 -4.15
N ALA A 146 -5.76 6.37 -2.85
CA ALA A 146 -5.51 5.31 -1.87
C ALA A 146 -6.67 5.13 -0.87
N PRO A 147 -7.63 4.22 -1.13
CA PRO A 147 -8.57 3.78 -0.12
C PRO A 147 -7.84 3.01 0.99
N MET A 148 -7.85 3.49 2.22
CA MET A 148 -7.13 2.92 3.35
C MET A 148 -8.02 2.86 4.60
N ARG A 149 -8.37 1.68 5.07
CA ARG A 149 -9.06 1.47 6.34
C ARG A 149 -8.19 2.02 7.49
N PRO A 150 -8.64 3.01 8.26
CA PRO A 150 -7.84 3.62 9.32
C PRO A 150 -7.61 2.67 10.51
N GLU A 151 -8.63 1.86 10.84
CA GLU A 151 -8.61 0.88 11.92
C GLU A 151 -9.41 -0.38 11.59
N GLY A 152 -9.02 -1.52 12.16
CA GLY A 152 -9.77 -2.77 12.07
C GLY A 152 -8.86 -3.98 12.05
N TYR A 153 -9.44 -5.18 12.15
CA TYR A 153 -8.68 -6.42 12.08
C TYR A 153 -8.48 -6.90 10.62
N PRO A 154 -7.29 -7.42 10.30
CA PRO A 154 -6.05 -7.29 11.07
C PRO A 154 -5.38 -5.95 10.75
N ARG A 155 -5.06 -5.19 11.82
CA ARG A 155 -4.60 -3.78 11.79
C ARG A 155 -3.41 -3.54 10.86
N LEU A 156 -2.63 -4.59 10.62
CA LEU A 156 -1.39 -4.56 9.85
C LEU A 156 -1.59 -4.36 8.35
N MET A 157 -2.71 -4.82 7.79
CA MET A 157 -2.83 -5.03 6.35
C MET A 157 -2.74 -3.75 5.51
N GLN A 158 -3.17 -2.62 6.06
CA GLN A 158 -3.19 -1.34 5.32
C GLN A 158 -2.18 -0.34 5.85
N VAL A 159 -1.69 -0.53 7.07
CA VAL A 159 -0.58 0.26 7.61
C VAL A 159 0.68 0.07 6.76
N ALA A 160 0.89 -1.13 6.22
CA ALA A 160 2.02 -1.49 5.37
C ALA A 160 2.14 -0.71 4.04
N VAL A 161 1.06 -0.08 3.56
CA VAL A 161 1.04 0.71 2.30
C VAL A 161 1.31 2.20 2.55
N ARG A 162 1.41 2.63 3.82
CA ARG A 162 1.64 4.04 4.17
C ARG A 162 3.00 4.56 3.70
N ASP A 163 3.99 3.68 3.52
CA ASP A 163 5.27 4.04 2.91
C ASP A 163 5.05 4.60 1.50
N TYR A 164 4.27 3.91 0.68
CA TYR A 164 4.00 4.28 -0.71
C TYR A 164 3.16 5.55 -0.82
N VAL A 165 2.16 5.71 0.06
CA VAL A 165 1.34 6.93 0.14
C VAL A 165 2.20 8.14 0.52
N ALA A 166 3.06 8.01 1.53
CA ALA A 166 3.95 9.08 1.96
C ALA A 166 5.04 9.39 0.92
N ALA A 167 5.59 8.36 0.26
CA ALA A 167 6.59 8.54 -0.78
C ALA A 167 6.05 9.38 -1.95
N LEU A 168 4.83 9.08 -2.41
CA LEU A 168 4.26 9.69 -3.62
C LEU A 168 3.35 10.90 -3.35
N GLY A 169 3.04 11.22 -2.09
CA GLY A 169 2.11 12.30 -1.76
C GLY A 169 0.69 12.00 -2.24
N LEU A 170 0.21 10.77 -1.96
CA LEU A 170 -1.11 10.33 -2.38
C LEU A 170 -2.18 10.75 -1.38
N PHE A 171 -3.38 10.99 -1.90
CA PHE A 171 -4.56 11.20 -1.06
C PHE A 171 -5.06 9.87 -0.50
N ALA A 172 -4.96 9.71 0.82
CA ALA A 172 -5.49 8.54 1.52
C ALA A 172 -6.88 8.84 2.10
N HIS A 173 -7.83 7.94 1.85
CA HIS A 173 -9.22 8.09 2.31
C HIS A 173 -9.85 6.75 2.67
N TYR A 174 -10.99 6.72 3.34
CA TYR A 174 -11.76 5.47 3.49
C TYR A 174 -13.26 5.65 3.22
N LEU A 175 -13.59 6.52 2.27
CA LEU A 175 -14.95 6.86 1.90
C LEU A 175 -15.74 5.63 1.43
N ASN A 176 -16.92 5.43 2.00
CA ASN A 176 -17.85 4.37 1.64
C ASN A 176 -18.75 4.85 0.48
N PRO A 177 -18.60 4.28 -0.74
CA PRO A 177 -19.40 4.70 -1.88
C PRO A 177 -20.90 4.34 -1.77
N THR A 178 -21.32 3.53 -0.78
CA THR A 178 -22.75 3.26 -0.52
C THR A 178 -23.42 4.32 0.36
N ASP A 179 -22.64 5.07 1.14
CA ASP A 179 -23.18 6.21 1.88
C ASP A 179 -23.36 7.39 0.91
N PRO A 180 -24.53 8.07 0.88
CA PRO A 180 -24.78 9.12 -0.10
C PRO A 180 -23.77 10.29 -0.03
N ARG A 181 -23.36 10.72 1.17
CA ARG A 181 -22.50 11.89 1.35
C ARG A 181 -21.04 11.53 1.11
N GLU A 182 -20.58 10.40 1.65
CA GLU A 182 -19.23 9.92 1.40
C GLU A 182 -19.04 9.51 -0.08
N GLY A 183 -20.07 8.92 -0.69
CA GLY A 183 -20.10 8.55 -2.10
C GLY A 183 -20.07 9.76 -3.04
N GLU A 184 -20.70 10.88 -2.66
CA GLU A 184 -20.59 12.14 -3.40
C GLU A 184 -19.15 12.68 -3.38
N LEU A 185 -18.53 12.75 -2.20
CA LEU A 185 -17.12 13.16 -2.09
C LEU A 185 -16.18 12.21 -2.85
N PHE A 186 -16.42 10.89 -2.77
CA PHE A 186 -15.66 9.91 -3.53
C PHE A 186 -15.79 10.12 -5.04
N CYS A 187 -17.00 10.38 -5.55
CA CYS A 187 -17.19 10.69 -6.96
C CYS A 187 -16.47 11.97 -7.38
N ARG A 188 -16.47 13.02 -6.54
CA ARG A 188 -15.69 14.25 -6.81
C ARG A 188 -14.20 13.98 -6.96
N LEU A 189 -13.62 13.18 -6.06
CA LEU A 189 -12.22 12.73 -6.19
C LEU A 189 -11.99 12.04 -7.55
N LEU A 190 -12.85 11.10 -7.94
CA LEU A 190 -12.71 10.39 -9.22
C LEU A 190 -12.85 11.29 -10.46
N ASP A 191 -13.74 12.28 -10.39
CA ASP A 191 -13.97 13.25 -11.45
C ASP A 191 -12.75 14.20 -11.62
N ASP A 192 -12.09 14.56 -10.52
CA ASP A 192 -10.89 15.41 -10.52
C ASP A 192 -9.61 14.68 -10.92
N MET A 193 -9.59 13.34 -10.85
CA MET A 193 -8.45 12.53 -11.28
C MET A 193 -8.34 12.53 -12.82
N PRO A 194 -7.12 12.60 -13.40
CA PRO A 194 -6.90 12.44 -14.83
C PRO A 194 -7.40 11.07 -15.35
N SER A 195 -7.79 10.97 -16.62
CA SER A 195 -8.06 9.66 -17.25
C SER A 195 -6.84 8.74 -17.18
N SER A 196 -7.07 7.43 -17.11
CA SER A 196 -6.03 6.40 -16.93
C SER A 196 -5.27 6.52 -15.61
N SER A 197 -5.93 7.03 -14.57
CA SER A 197 -5.43 6.99 -13.19
C SER A 197 -5.91 5.73 -12.47
N ALA A 198 -5.19 5.32 -11.42
CA ALA A 198 -5.47 4.08 -10.69
C ALA A 198 -6.04 4.34 -9.29
N LEU A 199 -6.96 3.49 -8.87
CA LEU A 199 -7.38 3.36 -7.48
C LEU A 199 -6.63 2.18 -6.88
N LEU A 200 -6.03 2.39 -5.71
CA LEU A 200 -5.18 1.39 -5.06
C LEU A 200 -5.94 0.33 -4.26
N GLY A 201 -7.28 0.32 -4.33
CA GLY A 201 -8.15 -0.62 -3.62
C GLY A 201 -9.58 -0.11 -3.52
N TRP A 202 -10.26 -0.42 -2.41
CA TRP A 202 -11.65 -0.03 -2.14
C TRP A 202 -12.00 0.01 -0.65
N HIS A 203 -13.19 0.55 -0.34
CA HIS A 203 -13.82 0.41 0.97
C HIS A 203 -14.39 -1.00 1.15
N GLU A 204 -14.33 -1.57 2.35
CA GLU A 204 -14.71 -2.97 2.61
C GLU A 204 -16.12 -3.29 2.09
N GLY A 205 -16.25 -4.39 1.33
CA GLY A 205 -17.52 -4.84 0.77
C GLY A 205 -18.02 -4.05 -0.44
N THR A 206 -17.26 -3.06 -0.94
CA THR A 206 -17.71 -2.19 -2.04
C THR A 206 -16.94 -2.35 -3.35
N GLU A 207 -16.15 -3.42 -3.51
CA GLU A 207 -15.34 -3.68 -4.72
C GLU A 207 -16.11 -3.43 -6.02
N HIS A 208 -17.25 -4.12 -6.21
CA HIS A 208 -18.09 -3.99 -7.40
C HIS A 208 -18.57 -2.55 -7.67
N ILE A 209 -18.79 -1.75 -6.63
CA ILE A 209 -19.22 -0.34 -6.76
C ILE A 209 -18.02 0.53 -7.13
N THR A 210 -16.89 0.35 -6.44
CA THR A 210 -15.65 1.08 -6.69
C THR A 210 -15.14 0.83 -8.10
N VAL A 211 -15.06 -0.43 -8.54
CA VAL A 211 -14.65 -0.82 -9.90
C VAL A 211 -15.56 -0.21 -10.95
N ARG A 212 -16.89 -0.25 -10.73
CA ARG A 212 -17.87 0.38 -11.64
C ARG A 212 -17.65 1.89 -11.75
N LEU A 213 -17.63 2.61 -10.62
CA LEU A 213 -17.52 4.07 -10.59
C LEU A 213 -16.18 4.56 -11.18
N ALA A 214 -15.10 3.83 -10.93
CA ALA A 214 -13.78 4.06 -11.51
C ALA A 214 -13.82 3.87 -13.04
N SER A 215 -14.37 2.74 -13.50
CA SER A 215 -14.44 2.39 -14.93
C SER A 215 -15.30 3.38 -15.72
N GLU A 216 -16.45 3.79 -15.17
CA GLU A 216 -17.33 4.82 -15.74
C GLU A 216 -16.61 6.17 -15.95
N ARG A 217 -15.51 6.42 -15.21
CA ARG A 217 -14.69 7.65 -15.26
C ARG A 217 -13.32 7.45 -15.90
N CYS A 218 -13.16 6.39 -16.71
CA CYS A 218 -11.92 6.05 -17.41
C CYS A 218 -10.73 5.82 -16.45
N LYS A 219 -10.98 5.25 -15.28
CA LYS A 219 -9.99 4.85 -14.28
C LYS A 219 -9.95 3.33 -14.17
N PHE A 220 -8.92 2.79 -13.55
CA PHE A 220 -8.79 1.36 -13.27
C PHE A 220 -8.41 1.12 -11.81
N VAL A 221 -8.48 -0.13 -11.36
CA VAL A 221 -8.14 -0.51 -9.99
C VAL A 221 -6.87 -1.36 -10.02
N VAL A 222 -5.95 -1.11 -9.08
CA VAL A 222 -4.76 -1.92 -8.81
C VAL A 222 -4.79 -2.24 -7.34
N VAL A 223 -5.04 -3.50 -6.99
CA VAL A 223 -5.33 -3.85 -5.59
C VAL A 223 -4.04 -3.94 -4.79
N THR A 224 -3.82 -2.95 -3.94
CA THR A 224 -2.78 -2.95 -2.88
C THR A 224 -3.40 -2.76 -1.50
N THR A 225 -4.64 -2.27 -1.45
CA THR A 225 -5.47 -2.10 -0.27
C THR A 225 -6.88 -2.69 -0.50
N GLY A 226 -7.67 -2.85 0.56
CA GLY A 226 -9.09 -3.26 0.46
C GLY A 226 -9.36 -4.78 0.49
N ASN A 227 -8.33 -5.62 0.37
CA ASN A 227 -8.39 -7.08 0.54
C ASN A 227 -7.78 -7.52 1.89
N PRO A 228 -8.22 -8.63 2.53
CA PRO A 228 -7.61 -9.21 3.74
C PRO A 228 -6.21 -9.83 3.52
N LEU A 229 -5.43 -9.40 2.54
CA LEU A 229 -4.02 -9.74 2.43
C LEU A 229 -3.17 -8.51 2.76
N MET A 230 -1.85 -8.64 2.80
CA MET A 230 -0.95 -7.51 3.07
C MET A 230 0.07 -7.44 1.95
N VAL A 231 0.36 -6.22 1.49
CA VAL A 231 1.55 -5.92 0.70
C VAL A 231 2.33 -4.84 1.45
N ALA A 232 3.60 -5.10 1.72
CA ALA A 232 4.49 -4.22 2.45
C ALA A 232 5.68 -3.84 1.59
N ASN A 233 6.34 -2.74 1.95
CA ASN A 233 7.59 -2.29 1.34
C ASN A 233 7.46 -1.95 -0.14
N LEU A 234 6.29 -1.45 -0.59
CA LEU A 234 6.08 -1.09 -2.00
C LEU A 234 7.13 -0.10 -2.48
N THR A 235 7.56 0.84 -1.63
CA THR A 235 8.64 1.78 -1.95
C THR A 235 10.00 1.10 -2.15
N THR A 236 10.25 0.02 -1.42
CA THR A 236 11.46 -0.79 -1.64
C THR A 236 11.35 -1.58 -2.93
N TRP A 237 10.23 -2.28 -3.11
CA TRP A 237 9.99 -3.12 -4.27
C TRP A 237 10.03 -2.33 -5.59
N SER A 238 9.35 -1.18 -5.65
CA SER A 238 9.32 -0.34 -6.86
C SER A 238 10.67 0.32 -7.16
N GLY A 239 11.55 0.45 -6.16
CA GLY A 239 12.90 0.98 -6.33
C GLY A 239 13.91 -0.06 -6.82
N LEU A 240 13.60 -1.37 -6.74
CA LEU A 240 14.43 -2.43 -7.29
C LEU A 240 14.25 -2.51 -8.80
N ARG A 241 15.34 -2.63 -9.55
CA ARG A 241 15.30 -2.75 -11.01
C ARG A 241 15.51 -4.20 -11.42
N ALA A 242 14.58 -4.75 -12.19
CA ALA A 242 14.74 -6.03 -12.85
C ALA A 242 14.15 -5.99 -14.26
N GLU A 243 14.79 -6.65 -15.22
CA GLU A 243 14.18 -6.86 -16.53
C GLU A 243 13.13 -7.96 -16.44
N ALA A 244 11.85 -7.58 -16.36
CA ALA A 244 10.75 -8.52 -16.45
C ALA A 244 10.48 -8.88 -17.93
N ARG A 245 10.81 -10.10 -18.34
CA ARG A 245 10.54 -10.60 -19.71
C ARG A 245 9.43 -11.64 -19.67
N PHE A 246 8.23 -11.24 -20.07
CA PHE A 246 7.08 -12.13 -20.17
C PHE A 246 6.89 -12.61 -21.61
N GLY A 247 7.45 -13.78 -21.93
CA GLY A 247 7.21 -14.45 -23.21
C GLY A 247 6.01 -15.38 -23.11
N LEU A 248 4.94 -15.11 -23.86
CA LEU A 248 3.88 -16.10 -24.04
C LEU A 248 4.43 -17.26 -24.91
N PRO A 249 4.23 -18.53 -24.51
CA PRO A 249 4.61 -19.65 -25.35
C PRO A 249 3.82 -19.62 -26.67
N PRO A 250 4.41 -20.08 -27.79
CA PRO A 250 3.70 -20.11 -29.06
C PRO A 250 2.47 -21.01 -29.00
N VAL A 251 1.37 -20.58 -29.62
CA VAL A 251 0.13 -21.35 -29.71
C VAL A 251 0.29 -22.46 -30.74
N ASP A 252 0.10 -23.73 -30.33
CA ASP A 252 0.21 -24.91 -31.18
C ASP A 252 -1.16 -25.55 -31.48
N PHE A 253 -1.78 -25.12 -32.57
CA PHE A 253 -3.06 -25.68 -33.03
C PHE A 253 -2.95 -27.11 -33.56
N SER A 254 -1.74 -27.62 -33.84
CA SER A 254 -1.56 -28.98 -34.37
C SER A 254 -1.92 -30.06 -33.35
N ARG A 255 -2.06 -29.69 -32.06
CA ARG A 255 -2.50 -30.58 -30.97
C ARG A 255 -4.01 -30.74 -30.90
N LEU A 256 -4.78 -29.93 -31.62
CA LEU A 256 -6.22 -30.07 -31.68
C LEU A 256 -6.60 -31.35 -32.44
N ARG A 257 -7.57 -32.06 -31.90
CA ARG A 257 -8.12 -33.33 -32.37
C ARG A 257 -9.64 -33.20 -32.44
N PRO A 258 -10.27 -33.72 -33.51
CA PRO A 258 -11.73 -33.82 -33.57
C PRO A 258 -12.24 -34.74 -32.45
N ASN A 259 -13.48 -34.53 -32.00
CA ASN A 259 -14.17 -35.36 -31.00
C ASN A 259 -13.45 -35.45 -29.65
N LYS A 260 -12.83 -34.35 -29.20
CA LYS A 260 -12.25 -34.21 -27.85
C LYS A 260 -12.91 -33.07 -27.09
N VAL A 261 -12.90 -33.18 -25.77
CA VAL A 261 -13.23 -32.09 -24.83
C VAL A 261 -11.92 -31.51 -24.30
N TYR A 262 -11.76 -30.20 -24.37
CA TYR A 262 -10.61 -29.48 -23.82
C TYR A 262 -11.04 -28.80 -22.53
N VAL A 263 -10.22 -28.96 -21.49
CA VAL A 263 -10.42 -28.37 -20.17
C VAL A 263 -9.16 -27.60 -19.82
N THR A 264 -9.33 -26.42 -19.23
CA THR A 264 -8.25 -25.62 -18.67
C THR A 264 -8.60 -25.20 -17.26
N PHE A 265 -7.58 -24.99 -16.44
CA PHE A 265 -7.69 -24.46 -15.09
C PHE A 265 -6.88 -23.18 -15.03
N TYR A 266 -7.34 -22.21 -14.26
CA TYR A 266 -6.55 -21.01 -13.98
C TYR A 266 -6.76 -20.52 -12.55
N PHE A 267 -5.73 -19.92 -11.96
CA PHE A 267 -5.85 -19.14 -10.72
C PHE A 267 -6.44 -17.77 -11.04
N ASN A 268 -7.47 -17.38 -10.31
CA ASN A 268 -8.06 -16.05 -10.29
C ASN A 268 -7.25 -15.08 -9.40
N ASP A 269 -7.75 -13.85 -9.27
CA ASP A 269 -7.27 -12.80 -8.36
C ASP A 269 -5.86 -12.26 -8.65
N GLY A 270 -5.28 -12.56 -9.82
CA GLY A 270 -4.01 -11.98 -10.25
C GLY A 270 -4.07 -10.52 -10.65
N ASP A 271 -5.20 -9.83 -10.53
CA ASP A 271 -5.24 -8.36 -10.55
C ASP A 271 -4.78 -7.75 -9.20
N ASN A 272 -4.75 -8.57 -8.15
CA ASN A 272 -4.43 -8.15 -6.80
C ASN A 272 -2.95 -8.37 -6.46
N ILE A 273 -2.21 -7.28 -6.27
CA ILE A 273 -0.79 -7.32 -5.92
C ILE A 273 -0.57 -8.06 -4.60
N GLN A 274 -1.49 -7.92 -3.63
CA GLN A 274 -1.40 -8.64 -2.36
C GLN A 274 -1.54 -10.16 -2.57
N TRP A 275 -2.35 -10.59 -3.55
CA TRP A 275 -2.48 -11.99 -3.94
C TRP A 275 -1.22 -12.48 -4.65
N ASP A 276 -0.65 -11.68 -5.56
CA ASP A 276 0.56 -12.04 -6.31
C ASP A 276 1.75 -12.37 -5.38
N PHE A 277 1.94 -11.59 -4.32
CA PHE A 277 2.95 -11.89 -3.29
C PHE A 277 2.70 -13.23 -2.59
N MET A 278 1.43 -13.55 -2.32
CA MET A 278 1.05 -14.79 -1.66
C MET A 278 1.11 -15.99 -2.61
N MET A 279 0.92 -15.79 -3.91
CA MET A 279 0.99 -16.84 -4.93
C MET A 279 2.30 -17.62 -4.91
N LYS A 280 3.38 -17.04 -4.38
CA LYS A 280 4.64 -17.75 -4.06
C LYS A 280 4.40 -19.11 -3.41
N ARG A 281 3.45 -19.21 -2.46
CA ARG A 281 3.14 -20.47 -1.77
C ARG A 281 2.63 -21.55 -2.71
N PHE A 282 1.75 -21.20 -3.62
CA PHE A 282 1.22 -22.14 -4.62
C PHE A 282 2.24 -22.39 -5.73
N TRP A 283 3.07 -21.41 -6.05
CA TRP A 283 4.15 -21.55 -7.01
C TRP A 283 5.24 -22.52 -6.51
N GLU A 284 5.46 -22.60 -5.21
CA GLU A 284 6.44 -23.49 -4.59
C GLU A 284 5.88 -24.86 -4.22
N ASP A 285 4.61 -25.14 -4.51
CA ASP A 285 4.00 -26.44 -4.28
C ASP A 285 4.78 -27.54 -5.05
N PRO A 286 5.26 -28.61 -4.39
CA PRO A 286 6.03 -29.67 -5.02
C PRO A 286 5.24 -30.44 -6.10
N GLU A 287 3.91 -30.34 -6.09
CA GLU A 287 3.01 -30.95 -7.06
C GLU A 287 2.73 -30.03 -8.27
N ARG A 288 3.22 -28.79 -8.25
CA ARG A 288 3.07 -27.84 -9.37
C ARG A 288 3.62 -28.45 -10.65
N GLY A 289 2.81 -28.41 -11.71
CA GLY A 289 3.17 -28.96 -13.03
C GLY A 289 2.66 -30.39 -13.26
N ARG A 290 2.11 -31.09 -12.25
CA ARG A 290 1.40 -32.37 -12.47
C ARG A 290 0.11 -32.21 -13.27
N VAL A 291 -0.56 -31.08 -13.08
CA VAL A 291 -1.70 -30.62 -13.90
C VAL A 291 -1.37 -29.24 -14.46
N PRO A 292 -1.56 -28.99 -15.76
CA PRO A 292 -1.39 -27.65 -16.32
C PRO A 292 -2.44 -26.69 -15.75
N VAL A 293 -1.97 -25.61 -15.12
CA VAL A 293 -2.81 -24.54 -14.56
C VAL A 293 -2.24 -23.21 -15.05
N ALA A 294 -3.09 -22.36 -15.61
CA ALA A 294 -2.74 -20.99 -15.98
C ALA A 294 -2.80 -20.08 -14.75
N TRP A 295 -2.04 -19.00 -14.77
CA TRP A 295 -1.95 -18.06 -13.65
C TRP A 295 -2.34 -16.69 -14.16
N THR A 296 -3.26 -16.04 -13.47
CA THR A 296 -3.42 -14.60 -13.60
C THR A 296 -2.33 -13.94 -12.76
N ILE A 297 -1.79 -12.81 -13.24
CA ILE A 297 -0.74 -12.04 -12.56
C ILE A 297 -0.85 -10.59 -12.98
N SER A 298 -0.54 -9.67 -12.07
CA SER A 298 -0.76 -8.25 -12.34
C SER A 298 0.37 -7.71 -13.20
N PRO A 299 0.07 -7.10 -14.36
CA PRO A 299 1.11 -6.46 -15.17
C PRO A 299 1.77 -5.30 -14.44
N PHE A 300 1.12 -4.74 -13.42
CA PHE A 300 1.65 -3.64 -12.60
C PHE A 300 2.80 -4.07 -11.68
N LEU A 301 3.03 -5.38 -11.46
CA LEU A 301 4.23 -5.85 -10.76
C LEU A 301 5.51 -5.41 -11.46
N ALA A 302 5.49 -5.22 -12.78
CA ALA A 302 6.66 -4.72 -13.51
C ALA A 302 7.17 -3.37 -12.98
N ASP A 303 6.27 -2.54 -12.42
CA ASP A 303 6.61 -1.25 -11.82
C ASP A 303 6.60 -1.32 -10.28
N LEU A 304 5.66 -2.06 -9.68
CA LEU A 304 5.46 -2.09 -8.22
C LEU A 304 6.40 -3.05 -7.50
N ALA A 305 6.73 -4.20 -8.11
CA ALA A 305 7.54 -5.24 -7.50
C ALA A 305 8.15 -6.18 -8.57
N PRO A 306 9.12 -5.72 -9.38
CA PRO A 306 9.58 -6.43 -10.57
C PRO A 306 10.36 -7.72 -10.31
N LEU A 307 10.63 -8.05 -9.03
CA LEU A 307 11.28 -9.29 -8.60
C LEU A 307 10.29 -10.34 -8.07
N VAL A 308 9.00 -10.00 -7.95
CA VAL A 308 7.91 -10.89 -7.55
C VAL A 308 7.33 -11.56 -8.79
#